data_AF-A0A7W2EDM2-F1
#
_entry.id   AF-A0A7W2EDM2-F1
#
_cell.length_a   1.000
_cell.length_b   1.000
_cell.length_c   1.000
_cell.angle_alpha   90.00
_cell.angle_beta   90.00
_cell.angle_gamma   90.00
#
_symmetry.space_group_name_H-M   'P 1'
#
loop_
_entity.id
_entity.type
_entity.pdbx_description
1 polymer ?
#
loop_
_entity_poly.entity_id
_entity_poly.type
_entity_poly.pdbx_seq_one_letter_code
_entity_poly.pdbx_strand_id
1 'polypeptide(L)'
;MTGLARLLIAAGLLWSAGACAQPVYKCTSDDGKISYGTEPCADGRGVVLNAPATPSANAAASSAAELAGARREADTLQKEREKRDKADARAQARAERAAEARRLKCGRLALQRQWADDAARSASGKAATHAQLRARYAADKLALECPQS
;
A
#
# COMPACT_ATOMS: atom_id res chain seq x y z
N MET A 1 -56.27 23.25 -1.01
CA MET A 1 -55.57 23.43 0.29
C MET A 1 -54.09 23.03 0.27
N THR A 2 -53.44 22.95 -0.91
CA THR A 2 -52.04 22.51 -1.06
C THR A 2 -51.04 23.65 -1.32
N GLY A 3 -51.52 24.89 -1.53
CA GLY A 3 -50.67 26.07 -1.77
C GLY A 3 -50.05 26.65 -0.49
N LEU A 4 -50.82 26.70 0.61
CA LEU A 4 -50.36 27.21 1.90
C LEU A 4 -49.25 26.35 2.52
N ALA A 5 -49.30 25.03 2.35
CA ALA A 5 -48.27 24.12 2.84
C ALA A 5 -46.92 24.30 2.13
N ARG A 6 -46.91 24.63 0.82
CA ARG A 6 -45.66 24.91 0.07
C ARG A 6 -45.06 26.26 0.44
N LEU A 7 -45.89 27.25 0.76
CA LEU A 7 -45.42 28.58 1.17
C LEU A 7 -44.79 28.56 2.57
N LEU A 8 -45.30 27.72 3.48
CA LEU A 8 -44.72 27.54 4.82
C LEU A 8 -43.37 26.79 4.79
N ILE A 9 -43.18 25.82 3.88
CA ILE A 9 -41.91 25.09 3.73
C ILE A 9 -40.82 26.00 3.14
N ALA A 10 -41.17 26.89 2.19
CA ALA A 10 -40.21 27.84 1.63
C ALA A 10 -39.78 28.93 2.63
N ALA A 11 -40.68 29.33 3.55
CA ALA A 11 -40.36 30.30 4.61
C ALA A 11 -39.40 29.73 5.69
N GLY A 12 -39.46 28.42 5.96
CA GLY A 12 -38.59 27.78 6.96
C GLY A 12 -37.10 27.69 6.54
N LEU A 13 -36.82 27.61 5.23
CA LEU A 13 -35.45 27.50 4.71
C LEU A 13 -34.67 28.83 4.74
N LEU A 14 -35.35 29.97 4.85
CA LEU A 14 -34.69 31.29 4.94
C LEU A 14 -34.17 31.61 6.35
N TRP A 15 -34.61 30.90 7.39
CA TRP A 15 -34.18 31.16 8.77
C TRP A 15 -32.90 30.44 9.20
N SER A 16 -32.40 29.50 8.41
CA SER A 16 -31.16 28.77 8.69
C SER A 16 -29.88 29.44 8.15
N ALA A 17 -29.97 30.59 7.48
CA ALA A 17 -28.81 31.27 6.87
C ALA A 17 -27.96 32.11 7.85
N GLY A 18 -28.24 32.04 9.15
CA GLY A 18 -27.60 32.86 10.19
C GLY A 18 -26.80 32.06 11.21
N ALA A 19 -26.10 30.99 10.82
CA ALA A 19 -25.08 30.40 11.69
C ALA A 19 -23.81 31.28 11.63
N CYS A 20 -23.88 32.46 12.25
CA CYS A 20 -22.69 33.29 12.48
C CYS A 20 -21.66 32.45 13.23
N ALA A 21 -20.42 32.41 12.72
CA ALA A 21 -19.30 31.75 13.39
C ALA A 21 -19.15 32.33 14.81
N GLN A 22 -19.60 31.57 15.82
CA GLN A 22 -19.47 31.94 17.22
C GLN A 22 -17.96 31.97 17.55
N PRO A 23 -17.43 33.04 18.16
CA PRO A 23 -16.02 33.10 18.53
C PRO A 23 -15.71 31.95 19.49
N VAL A 24 -14.69 31.15 19.15
CA VAL A 24 -14.19 30.09 20.04
C VAL A 24 -13.06 30.68 20.87
N TYR A 25 -13.20 30.64 22.19
CA TYR A 25 -12.21 31.13 23.13
C TYR A 25 -11.32 29.97 23.56
N LYS A 26 -10.00 30.18 23.52
CA LYS A 26 -9.03 29.30 24.17
C LYS A 26 -8.73 29.86 25.55
N CYS A 27 -9.16 29.17 26.60
CA CYS A 27 -8.93 29.54 27.98
C CYS A 27 -7.79 28.71 28.56
N THR A 28 -6.89 29.34 29.31
CA THR A 28 -5.84 28.64 30.07
C THR A 28 -6.12 28.82 31.54
N SER A 29 -6.37 27.71 32.26
CA SER A 29 -6.57 27.71 33.72
C SER A 29 -5.23 27.86 34.44
N ASP A 30 -5.23 28.30 35.71
CA ASP A 30 -4.01 28.43 36.52
C ASP A 30 -3.21 27.12 36.65
N ASP A 31 -3.89 25.97 36.61
CA ASP A 31 -3.28 24.64 36.58
C ASP A 31 -2.63 24.27 35.23
N GLY A 32 -2.60 25.20 34.26
CA GLY A 32 -2.06 24.99 32.91
C GLY A 32 -2.97 24.21 31.96
N LYS A 33 -4.20 23.86 32.37
CA LYS A 33 -5.18 23.17 31.52
C LYS A 33 -5.79 24.11 30.49
N ILE A 34 -5.88 23.65 29.25
CA ILE A 34 -6.48 24.39 28.14
C ILE A 34 -7.91 23.90 27.92
N SER A 35 -8.88 24.81 27.97
CA SER A 35 -10.28 24.56 27.63
C SER A 35 -10.70 25.45 26.46
N TYR A 36 -11.61 24.93 25.63
CA TYR A 36 -12.17 25.64 24.49
C TYR A 36 -13.68 25.79 24.70
N GLY A 37 -14.18 27.01 24.56
CA GLY A 37 -15.59 27.31 24.78
C GLY A 37 -16.08 28.44 23.88
N THR A 38 -17.39 28.58 23.76
CA THR A 38 -18.03 29.68 23.04
C THR A 38 -18.31 30.88 23.94
N GLU A 39 -18.11 30.73 25.25
CA GLU A 39 -18.24 31.80 26.23
C GLU A 39 -16.85 32.40 26.54
N PRO A 40 -16.77 33.72 26.83
CA PRO A 40 -15.53 34.34 27.28
C PRO A 40 -14.99 33.66 28.54
N CYS A 41 -13.68 33.51 28.64
CA CYS A 41 -13.04 32.89 29.80
C CYS A 41 -13.36 33.68 31.07
N ALA A 42 -13.82 33.00 32.13
CA ALA A 42 -14.28 33.63 33.38
C ALA A 42 -13.24 34.56 34.02
N ASP A 43 -11.95 34.27 33.86
CA ASP A 43 -10.84 35.07 34.41
C ASP A 43 -10.28 36.12 33.42
N GLY A 44 -10.90 36.28 32.25
CA GLY A 44 -10.40 37.17 31.18
C GLY A 44 -9.11 36.70 30.49
N ARG A 45 -8.46 35.62 30.96
CA ARG A 45 -7.24 35.02 30.37
C ARG A 45 -7.56 34.10 29.20
N GLY A 46 -8.16 34.68 28.16
CA GLY A 46 -8.60 33.98 26.96
C GLY A 46 -8.07 34.62 25.68
N VAL A 47 -7.74 33.79 24.70
CA VAL A 47 -7.49 34.26 23.33
C VAL A 47 -8.68 33.89 22.46
N VAL A 48 -9.26 34.87 21.76
CA VAL A 48 -10.28 34.64 20.75
C VAL A 48 -9.62 33.98 19.54
N LEU A 49 -10.09 32.79 19.19
CA LEU A 49 -9.72 32.13 17.95
C LEU A 49 -10.64 32.66 16.85
N ASN A 50 -10.08 33.50 15.98
CA ASN A 50 -10.77 33.94 14.78
C ASN A 50 -10.91 32.74 13.85
N ALA A 51 -12.15 32.47 13.41
CA ALA A 51 -12.37 31.56 12.31
C ALA A 51 -11.64 32.08 11.07
N PRO A 52 -10.96 31.22 10.30
CA PRO A 52 -10.31 31.65 9.06
C PRO A 52 -11.34 32.27 8.13
N ALA A 53 -10.99 33.39 7.51
CA ALA A 53 -11.87 34.07 6.57
C ALA A 53 -12.29 33.12 5.44
N THR A 54 -13.57 33.10 5.11
CA THR A 54 -14.07 32.35 3.96
C THR A 54 -13.40 32.87 2.69
N PRO A 55 -12.85 31.99 1.83
CA PRO A 55 -12.17 32.43 0.61
C PRO A 55 -13.14 33.22 -0.28
N SER A 56 -12.67 34.34 -0.85
CA SER A 56 -13.50 35.19 -1.71
C SER A 56 -13.79 34.51 -3.05
N ALA A 57 -14.85 34.94 -3.76
CA ALA A 57 -15.21 34.36 -5.06
C ALA A 57 -14.08 34.43 -6.12
N ASN A 58 -13.16 35.40 -6.04
CA ASN A 58 -11.98 35.47 -6.91
C ASN A 58 -10.91 34.43 -6.56
N ALA A 59 -10.86 33.95 -5.31
CA ALA A 59 -9.99 32.83 -4.93
C ALA A 59 -10.47 31.50 -5.53
N ALA A 60 -11.74 31.39 -5.94
CA ALA A 60 -12.28 30.18 -6.57
C ALA A 60 -11.65 29.91 -7.95
N ALA A 61 -11.31 30.94 -8.73
CA ALA A 61 -10.65 30.77 -10.03
C ALA A 61 -9.19 30.31 -9.88
N SER A 62 -8.45 30.89 -8.93
CA SER A 62 -7.09 30.44 -8.56
C SER A 62 -7.10 29.00 -8.04
N SER A 63 -8.13 28.63 -7.25
CA SER A 63 -8.28 27.26 -6.74
C SER A 63 -8.50 26.21 -7.82
N ALA A 64 -9.08 26.58 -8.97
CA ALA A 64 -9.30 25.65 -10.08
C ALA A 64 -7.99 25.30 -10.81
N ALA A 65 -7.10 26.28 -10.98
CA ALA A 65 -5.78 26.07 -11.56
C ALA A 65 -4.87 25.26 -10.62
N GLU A 66 -4.90 25.58 -9.32
CA GLU A 66 -4.18 24.83 -8.28
C GLU A 66 -4.69 23.38 -8.20
N LEU A 67 -6.01 23.18 -8.22
CA LEU A 67 -6.61 21.84 -8.22
C LEU A 67 -6.24 21.05 -9.48
N ALA A 68 -6.18 21.70 -10.65
CA ALA A 68 -5.72 21.05 -11.88
C ALA A 68 -4.24 20.67 -11.80
N GLY A 69 -3.40 21.52 -11.20
CA GLY A 69 -1.99 21.22 -10.91
C GLY A 69 -1.84 20.01 -9.98
N ALA A 70 -2.54 20.03 -8.85
CA ALA A 70 -2.53 18.94 -7.86
C ALA A 70 -3.01 17.61 -8.47
N ARG A 71 -4.04 17.63 -9.34
CA ARG A 71 -4.50 16.43 -10.06
C ARG A 71 -3.44 15.89 -11.01
N ARG A 72 -2.75 16.75 -11.76
CA ARG A 72 -1.67 16.33 -12.67
C ARG A 72 -0.49 15.72 -11.92
N GLU A 73 -0.14 16.30 -10.77
CA GLU A 73 0.91 15.77 -9.91
C GLU A 73 0.51 14.40 -9.33
N ALA A 74 -0.72 14.28 -8.82
CA ALA A 74 -1.26 13.01 -8.35
C ALA A 74 -1.26 11.93 -9.45
N ASP A 75 -1.70 12.26 -10.67
CA ASP A 75 -1.69 11.36 -11.82
C ASP A 75 -0.26 10.93 -12.19
N THR A 76 0.71 11.85 -12.09
CA THR A 76 2.12 11.56 -12.37
C THR A 76 2.69 10.60 -11.34
N LEU A 77 2.43 10.86 -10.06
CA LEU A 77 2.85 9.98 -8.95
C LEU A 77 2.20 8.61 -9.05
N GLN A 78 0.93 8.53 -9.44
CA GLN A 78 0.23 7.27 -9.67
C GLN A 78 0.87 6.48 -10.82
N LYS A 79 1.12 7.12 -11.97
CA LYS A 79 1.77 6.46 -13.12
C LYS A 79 3.16 5.93 -12.76
N GLU A 80 3.94 6.69 -12.00
CA GLU A 80 5.25 6.23 -11.53
C GLU A 80 5.15 5.04 -10.56
N ARG A 81 4.16 5.02 -9.67
CA ARG A 81 3.88 3.85 -8.82
C ARG A 81 3.53 2.64 -9.67
N GLU A 82 2.56 2.75 -10.57
CA GLU A 82 2.15 1.65 -11.44
C GLU A 82 3.29 1.12 -12.32
N LYS A 83 4.17 2.02 -12.79
CA LYS A 83 5.35 1.63 -13.58
C LYS A 83 6.33 0.81 -12.75
N ARG A 84 6.62 1.23 -11.51
CA ARG A 84 7.46 0.47 -10.57
C ARG A 84 6.83 -0.87 -10.23
N ASP A 85 5.56 -0.89 -9.86
CA ASP A 85 4.84 -2.12 -9.50
C ASP A 85 4.84 -3.12 -10.67
N LYS A 86 4.63 -2.65 -11.91
CA LYS A 86 4.72 -3.49 -13.12
C LYS A 86 6.14 -4.01 -13.36
N ALA A 87 7.17 -3.21 -13.11
CA ALA A 87 8.56 -3.64 -13.26
C ALA A 87 8.92 -4.70 -12.21
N ASP A 88 8.53 -4.47 -10.95
CA ASP A 88 8.79 -5.38 -9.83
C ASP A 88 8.04 -6.69 -10.00
N ALA A 89 6.75 -6.65 -10.38
CA ALA A 89 5.97 -7.85 -10.68
C ALA A 89 6.60 -8.67 -11.82
N ARG A 90 7.14 -8.01 -12.86
CA ARG A 90 7.85 -8.69 -13.95
C ARG A 90 9.17 -9.30 -13.47
N ALA A 91 9.91 -8.63 -12.60
CA ALA A 91 11.16 -9.14 -12.04
C ALA A 91 10.89 -10.36 -11.14
N GLN A 92 9.90 -10.27 -10.25
CA GLN A 92 9.45 -11.36 -9.39
C GLN A 92 9.00 -12.57 -10.22
N ALA A 93 8.13 -12.38 -11.21
CA ALA A 93 7.67 -13.48 -12.07
C ALA A 93 8.83 -14.16 -12.83
N ARG A 94 9.87 -13.41 -13.24
CA ARG A 94 11.07 -14.00 -13.86
C ARG A 94 11.89 -14.79 -12.85
N ALA A 95 12.09 -14.26 -11.65
CA ALA A 95 12.81 -14.94 -10.57
C ALA A 95 12.10 -16.23 -10.14
N GLU A 96 10.78 -16.20 -9.99
CA GLU A 96 9.96 -17.37 -9.66
C GLU A 96 10.07 -18.46 -10.73
N ARG A 97 9.95 -18.11 -12.03
CA ARG A 97 10.13 -19.08 -13.11
C ARG A 97 11.52 -19.68 -13.14
N ALA A 98 12.56 -18.87 -12.91
CA ALA A 98 13.94 -19.34 -12.85
C ALA A 98 14.15 -20.28 -11.65
N ALA A 99 13.59 -19.95 -10.49
CA ALA A 99 13.63 -20.78 -9.30
C ALA A 99 12.91 -22.11 -9.52
N GLU A 100 11.72 -22.10 -10.15
CA GLU A 100 10.97 -23.30 -10.46
C GLU A 100 11.69 -24.18 -11.47
N ALA A 101 12.24 -23.60 -12.55
CA ALA A 101 13.06 -24.34 -13.51
C ALA A 101 14.27 -25.00 -12.84
N ARG A 102 14.92 -24.31 -11.90
CA ARG A 102 16.02 -24.87 -11.10
C ARG A 102 15.54 -26.01 -10.21
N ARG A 103 14.41 -25.85 -9.51
CA ARG A 103 13.81 -26.90 -8.66
C ARG A 103 13.49 -28.15 -9.47
N LEU A 104 12.85 -28.01 -10.62
CA LEU A 104 12.53 -29.12 -11.52
C LEU A 104 13.79 -29.80 -12.05
N LYS A 105 14.82 -29.04 -12.46
CA LYS A 105 16.12 -29.59 -12.89
C LYS A 105 16.78 -30.37 -11.77
N CYS A 106 16.83 -29.82 -10.56
CA CYS A 106 17.44 -30.46 -9.41
C CYS A 106 16.67 -31.70 -8.95
N GLY A 107 15.33 -31.64 -8.94
CA GLY A 107 14.49 -32.81 -8.66
C GLY A 107 14.72 -33.95 -9.65
N ARG A 108 14.84 -33.63 -10.95
CA ARG A 108 15.17 -34.63 -11.97
C ARG A 108 16.54 -35.27 -11.74
N LEU A 109 17.57 -34.47 -11.46
CA LEU A 109 18.92 -34.98 -11.19
C LEU A 109 18.98 -35.81 -9.91
N ALA A 110 18.24 -35.40 -8.86
CA ALA A 110 18.13 -36.15 -7.61
C ALA A 110 17.49 -37.52 -7.84
N LEU A 111 16.41 -37.59 -8.65
CA LEU A 111 15.79 -38.85 -9.01
C LEU A 111 16.72 -39.74 -9.85
N GLN A 112 17.45 -39.17 -10.81
CA GLN A 112 18.45 -39.90 -11.59
C GLN A 112 19.55 -40.49 -10.71
N ARG A 113 20.05 -39.73 -9.73
CA ARG A 113 21.00 -40.22 -8.75
C ARG A 113 20.40 -41.38 -7.96
N GLN A 114 19.19 -41.23 -7.44
CA GLN A 114 18.53 -42.28 -6.67
C GLN A 114 18.43 -43.58 -7.48
N TRP A 115 17.98 -43.51 -8.73
CA TRP A 115 17.92 -44.71 -9.59
C TRP A 115 19.30 -45.30 -9.89
N ALA A 116 20.32 -44.47 -10.08
CA ALA A 116 21.69 -44.96 -10.28
C ALA A 116 22.22 -45.65 -9.01
N ASP A 117 21.93 -45.10 -7.83
CA ASP A 117 22.27 -45.70 -6.54
C ASP A 117 21.53 -47.04 -6.34
N ASP A 118 20.25 -47.11 -6.69
CA ASP A 118 19.43 -48.33 -6.61
C ASP A 118 19.95 -49.42 -7.58
N ALA A 119 20.34 -49.03 -8.79
CA ALA A 119 20.97 -49.92 -9.76
C ALA A 119 22.33 -50.41 -9.27
N ALA A 120 23.13 -49.56 -8.64
CA ALA A 120 24.40 -49.95 -8.05
C ALA A 120 24.23 -50.93 -6.88
N ARG A 121 23.19 -50.77 -6.06
CA ARG A 121 22.87 -51.68 -4.96
C ARG A 121 22.37 -53.05 -5.43
N SER A 122 21.62 -53.09 -6.53
CA SER A 122 21.08 -54.33 -7.09
C SER A 122 22.02 -55.06 -8.05
N ALA A 123 23.02 -54.37 -8.61
CA ALA A 123 23.99 -54.97 -9.52
C ALA A 123 24.96 -55.91 -8.79
N SER A 124 25.28 -57.03 -9.44
CA SER A 124 26.25 -58.02 -8.95
C SER A 124 27.21 -58.46 -10.05
N GLY A 125 28.30 -59.12 -9.65
CA GLY A 125 29.34 -59.61 -10.56
C GLY A 125 30.01 -58.48 -11.35
N LYS A 126 30.30 -58.74 -12.64
CA LYS A 126 31.05 -57.81 -13.50
C LYS A 126 30.35 -56.47 -13.75
N ALA A 127 29.02 -56.39 -13.54
CA ALA A 127 28.24 -55.17 -13.75
C ALA A 127 28.31 -54.19 -12.55
N ALA A 128 28.73 -54.66 -11.36
CA ALA A 128 28.70 -53.87 -10.13
C ALA A 128 29.63 -52.64 -10.19
N THR A 129 30.85 -52.79 -10.70
CA THR A 129 31.83 -51.70 -10.79
C THR A 129 31.35 -50.57 -11.72
N HIS A 130 30.78 -50.93 -12.87
CA HIS A 130 30.23 -49.95 -13.80
C HIS A 130 28.97 -49.27 -13.24
N ALA A 131 28.11 -50.00 -12.52
CA ALA A 131 26.95 -49.41 -11.86
C ALA A 131 27.36 -48.42 -10.75
N GLN A 132 28.40 -48.75 -9.96
CA GLN A 132 28.98 -47.85 -8.97
C GLN A 132 29.57 -46.58 -9.59
N LEU A 133 30.27 -46.68 -10.73
CA LEU A 133 30.80 -45.51 -11.42
C LEU A 133 29.68 -44.59 -11.91
N ARG A 134 28.59 -45.16 -12.43
CA ARG A 134 27.41 -44.38 -12.85
C ARG A 134 26.73 -43.68 -11.68
N ALA A 135 26.61 -44.36 -10.54
CA ALA A 135 26.09 -43.77 -9.30
C ALA A 135 26.94 -42.56 -8.87
N ARG A 136 28.27 -42.71 -8.86
CA ARG A 136 29.20 -41.61 -8.56
C ARG A 136 29.04 -40.44 -9.53
N TYR A 137 29.03 -40.71 -10.83
CA TYR A 137 28.86 -39.65 -11.83
C TYR A 137 27.52 -38.90 -11.70
N ALA A 138 26.43 -39.63 -11.40
CA ALA A 138 25.13 -39.01 -11.16
C ALA A 138 25.15 -38.13 -9.90
N ALA A 139 25.84 -38.55 -8.84
CA ALA A 139 26.03 -37.76 -7.63
C ALA A 139 26.87 -36.49 -7.89
N ASP A 140 28.00 -36.62 -8.60
CA ASP A 140 28.87 -35.48 -8.95
C ASP A 140 28.13 -34.45 -9.80
N LYS A 141 27.35 -34.92 -10.79
CA LYS A 141 26.52 -34.06 -11.64
C LYS A 141 25.45 -33.31 -10.84
N LEU A 142 24.79 -33.99 -9.91
CA LEU A 142 23.82 -33.35 -9.02
C LEU A 142 24.49 -32.28 -8.16
N ALA A 143 25.65 -32.59 -7.57
CA ALA A 143 26.38 -31.66 -6.70
C ALA A 143 26.86 -30.39 -7.44
N LEU A 144 27.29 -30.52 -8.69
CA LEU A 144 27.73 -29.40 -9.53
C LEU A 144 26.57 -28.45 -9.89
N GLU A 145 25.44 -29.02 -10.29
CA GLU A 145 24.30 -28.26 -10.84
C GLU A 145 23.37 -27.72 -9.74
N CYS A 146 23.34 -28.41 -8.60
CA CYS A 146 22.44 -28.15 -7.49
C CYS A 146 23.22 -28.12 -6.17
N PRO A 147 24.10 -27.12 -5.98
CA PRO A 147 24.80 -26.96 -4.72
C PRO A 147 23.77 -26.76 -3.60
N GLN A 148 23.95 -27.51 -2.50
CA GLN A 148 23.15 -27.33 -1.30
C GLN A 148 23.56 -25.99 -0.68
N SER A 149 22.74 -24.96 -0.96
CA SER A 149 22.82 -23.64 -0.33
C SER A 149 22.13 -23.67 1.03
#